data_AF-A0A3G2JLD0-F1
#
_entry.id   AF-A0A3G2JLD0-F1
#
_cell.length_a   1.000
_cell.length_b   1.000
_cell.length_c   1.000
_cell.angle_alpha   90.00
_cell.angle_beta   90.00
_cell.angle_gamma   90.00
#
_symmetry.space_group_name_H-M   'P 1'
#
loop_
_entity.id
_entity.type
_entity.pdbx_description
1 polymer ?
#
loop_
_entity_poly.entity_id
_entity_poly.type
_entity_poly.pdbx_seq_one_letter_code
_entity_poly.pdbx_strand_id
1 'polypeptide(L)' 'MQSPNQPAPSVDQSREDYEAHRRYCRQCALADSPCPAAKHLRRVYNNATRAARSGRSRRTTSW' A
#
# COMPACT_ATOMS: atom_id res chain seq x y z
N MET A 1 14.02 14.86 -4.17
CA MET A 1 13.57 14.82 -5.57
C MET A 1 12.52 13.71 -5.68
N GLN A 2 11.24 14.00 -5.50
CA GLN A 2 10.17 13.00 -5.67
C GLN A 2 9.47 13.31 -6.99
N SER A 3 9.72 12.50 -8.03
CA SER A 3 9.13 12.71 -9.35
C SER A 3 7.60 12.57 -9.28
N PRO A 4 6.82 13.56 -9.78
CA PRO A 4 5.36 13.63 -9.59
C PRO A 4 4.55 12.66 -10.48
N ASN A 5 5.18 11.65 -11.08
CA ASN A 5 4.53 10.70 -11.98
C ASN A 5 5.01 9.27 -11.71
N GLN A 6 4.83 8.79 -10.48
CA GLN A 6 5.00 7.37 -10.19
C GLN A 6 3.63 6.70 -10.29
N PRO A 7 3.47 5.66 -11.12
CA PRO A 7 2.24 4.88 -11.14
C PRO A 7 1.95 4.38 -9.73
N ALA A 8 0.67 4.30 -9.37
CA ALA A 8 0.28 3.78 -8.06
C ALA A 8 0.96 2.42 -7.85
N PRO A 9 1.56 2.18 -6.67
CA PRO A 9 2.33 0.97 -6.43
C PRO A 9 1.46 -0.26 -6.63
N SER A 10 2.04 -1.33 -7.19
CA SER A 10 1.35 -2.62 -7.33
C SER A 10 0.98 -3.18 -5.95
N VAL A 11 0.07 -4.16 -5.93
CA VAL A 11 -0.32 -4.83 -4.68
C VAL A 11 0.89 -5.49 -4.02
N ASP A 12 1.75 -6.16 -4.81
CA ASP A 12 2.97 -6.80 -4.32
C ASP A 12 3.99 -5.78 -3.79
N GLN A 13 4.26 -4.69 -4.54
CA GLN A 13 5.16 -3.63 -4.06
C GLN A 13 4.67 -3.02 -2.75
N SER A 14 3.37 -2.71 -2.66
CA SER A 14 2.77 -2.13 -1.46
C SER A 14 2.83 -3.09 -0.26
N ARG A 15 2.75 -4.41 -0.50
CA ARG A 15 2.90 -5.44 0.53
C ARG A 15 4.35 -5.50 1.02
N GLU A 16 5.31 -5.56 0.10
CA GLU A 16 6.74 -5.59 0.41
C GLU A 16 7.18 -4.37 1.20
N ASP A 17 6.75 -3.17 0.80
CA ASP A 17 7.07 -1.93 1.52
C ASP A 17 6.53 -1.97 2.97
N TYR A 18 5.30 -2.44 3.15
CA TYR A 18 4.69 -2.59 4.48
C TYR A 18 5.45 -3.61 5.36
N GLU A 19 5.79 -4.77 4.80
CA GLU A 19 6.52 -5.82 5.52
C GLU A 19 7.95 -5.39 5.87
N ALA A 20 8.67 -4.80 4.91
CA ALA A 20 10.00 -4.26 5.12
C ALA A 20 9.98 -3.21 6.24
N HIS A 21 9.01 -2.30 6.21
CA HIS A 21 8.86 -1.31 7.27
C HIS A 21 8.65 -1.95 8.64
N ARG A 22 7.81 -2.98 8.76
CA ARG A 22 7.60 -3.69 10.03
C ARG A 22 8.86 -4.37 10.54
N ARG A 23 9.70 -4.90 9.65
CA ARG A 23 10.97 -5.57 10.01
C ARG A 23 12.02 -4.58 10.53
N TYR A 24 12.11 -3.40 9.94
CA TYR A 24 13.18 -2.44 10.28
C TYR A 24 12.75 -1.31 11.22
N CYS A 25 11.45 -1.05 11.39
CA CYS A 25 10.97 0.02 12.24
C CYS A 25 11.01 -0.38 13.73
N ARG A 26 11.92 0.22 14.49
CA ARG A 26 12.03 0.02 15.95
C ARG A 26 10.73 0.32 16.69
N GLN A 27 9.97 1.34 16.28
CA GLN A 27 8.68 1.64 16.92
C GLN A 27 7.66 0.52 16.69
N CYS A 28 7.62 -0.07 15.50
CA CYS A 28 6.73 -1.22 15.23
C CYS A 28 7.18 -2.50 15.93
N ALA A 29 8.47 -2.62 16.27
CA ALA A 29 9.00 -3.75 17.01
C ALA A 29 8.75 -3.65 18.53
N LEU A 30 8.72 -2.43 19.06
CA LEU A 30 8.61 -2.17 20.50
C LEU A 30 7.20 -1.80 20.95
N ALA A 31 6.36 -1.28 20.05
CA ALA A 31 5.01 -0.84 20.38
C ALA A 31 3.96 -1.86 19.93
N ASP A 32 2.93 -2.02 20.75
CA ASP A 32 1.74 -2.81 20.45
C ASP A 32 0.91 -2.22 19.29
N SER A 33 1.10 -0.92 19.02
CA SER A 33 0.40 -0.20 17.95
C SER A 33 1.32 0.14 16.77
N PRO A 34 0.84 0.01 15.51
CA PRO A 34 1.63 0.36 14.33
C PRO A 34 1.91 1.85 14.28
N CYS A 35 3.15 2.22 13.97
CA CYS A 35 3.55 3.61 13.82
C CYS A 35 2.79 4.30 12.66
N PRO A 36 2.79 5.65 12.59
CA PRO A 36 2.09 6.39 11.54
C PRO A 36 2.48 5.97 10.11
N ALA A 37 3.77 5.68 9.87
CA ALA A 37 4.26 5.21 8.58
C ALA A 37 3.73 3.81 8.24
N ALA A 38 3.76 2.87 9.18
CA ALA A 38 3.14 1.55 9.00
C ALA A 38 1.63 1.63 8.73
N LYS A 39 0.92 2.55 9.39
CA LYS A 39 -0.50 2.83 9.13
C LYS A 39 -0.71 3.35 7.70
N HIS A 40 0.14 4.26 7.25
CA HIS A 40 0.10 4.78 5.89
C HIS A 40 0.34 3.67 4.86
N LEU A 41 1.40 2.89 5.00
CA LEU A 41 1.74 1.77 4.10
C LEU A 41 0.62 0.73 4.04
N ARG A 42 0.02 0.40 5.19
CA ARG A 42 -1.15 -0.49 5.24
C ARG A 42 -2.35 0.07 4.47
N ARG A 43 -2.57 1.40 4.53
CA ARG A 43 -3.62 2.05 3.75
C ARG A 43 -3.32 2.00 2.24
N VAL A 44 -2.08 2.22 1.83
CA VAL A 44 -1.65 2.11 0.41
C VAL A 44 -1.89 0.69 -0.11
N TYR A 45 -1.43 -0.33 0.62
CA TYR A 45 -1.68 -1.75 0.27
C TYR A 45 -3.17 -2.08 0.16
N ASN A 46 -3.98 -1.65 1.12
CA ASN A 46 -5.42 -1.87 1.09
C ASN A 46 -6.09 -1.19 -0.12
N ASN A 47 -5.65 0.02 -0.46
CA ASN A 47 -6.14 0.76 -1.62
C ASN A 47 -5.73 0.07 -2.92
N ALA A 48 -4.49 -0.38 -3.06
CA ALA A 48 -4.01 -1.15 -4.20
C ALA A 48 -4.81 -2.45 -4.36
N THR A 49 -5.07 -3.17 -3.27
CA THR A 49 -5.88 -4.39 -3.27
C THR A 49 -7.33 -4.12 -3.72
N ARG A 50 -7.94 -3.04 -3.21
CA ARG A 50 -9.28 -2.61 -3.64
C ARG A 50 -9.30 -2.17 -5.10
N ALA A 51 -8.26 -1.47 -5.57
CA ALA A 51 -8.13 -1.06 -6.96
C ALA A 51 -7.96 -2.27 -7.90
N ALA A 52 -7.15 -3.26 -7.53
CA ALA A 52 -7.00 -4.51 -8.28
C ALA A 52 -8.31 -5.31 -8.37
N ARG A 53 -9.08 -5.37 -7.27
CA ARG A 53 -10.42 -5.99 -7.26
C ARG A 53 -11.44 -5.21 -8.10
N SER A 54 -11.45 -3.88 -7.99
CA SER A 54 -12.39 -3.01 -8.72
C SER A 54 -12.01 -2.77 -10.18
N GLY A 55 -10.75 -2.94 -10.57
CA GLY A 55 -10.29 -2.97 -11.97
C GLY A 55 -10.83 -4.17 -12.76
N ARG A 56 -11.32 -5.20 -12.05
CA ARG A 56 -12.14 -6.27 -12.64
C ARG A 56 -13.58 -5.84 -12.91
N SER A 57 -14.08 -4.82 -12.18
CA SER A 57 -15.42 -4.24 -12.33
C SER A 57 -15.47 -2.98 -13.21
N ARG A 58 -14.32 -2.35 -13.51
CA ARG A 58 -14.21 -1.18 -14.42
C ARG A 58 -13.86 -1.55 -15.86
N ARG A 59 -14.17 -2.79 -16.28
CA ARG A 59 -14.08 -3.26 -17.67
C ARG A 59 -15.44 -3.61 -18.28
N THR A 60 -16.52 -3.13 -17.69
CA THR A 60 -17.85 -3.18 -18.30
C THR A 60 -18.48 -1.81 -18.18
N THR A 61 -18.56 -1.13 -19.33
CA THR A 61 -19.69 -0.32 -19.80
C THR A 61 -19.16 0.92 -20.51
N SER A 62 -19.11 0.83 -21.83
CA SER A 62 -19.61 1.90 -22.70
C SER A 62 -20.13 1.21 -23.97
N TRP A 63 -21.46 1.11 -24.06
CA TRP A 63 -22.18 1.04 -25.32
C TRP A 63 -22.38 2.47 -25.81
#